data_AF-X1JW06-F1
#
_entry.id   AF-X1JW06-F1
#
_cell.length_a   1.000
_cell.length_b   1.000
_cell.length_c   1.000
_cell.angle_alpha   90.00
_cell.angle_beta   90.00
_cell.angle_gamma   90.00
#
_symmetry.space_group_name_H-M   'P 1'
#
loop_
_entity.id
_entity.type
_entity.pdbx_description
1 polymer ?
#
loop_
_entity_poly.entity_id
_entity_poly.type
_entity_poly.pdbx_seq_one_letter_code
_entity_poly.pdbx_strand_id
1 'polypeptide(L)'
;EYVKIDNLKAAILKANFYEPIYQKLYKDFAYYYGFRPHPCRVRKPNDKGKVESGIKYVKRNFFLGRKFKDSDDVDRQLRNWLENTCNQRIHGTTRKIPREVFELEERGKLKELPEQEFNMLSVGTRKVYHDCHIFLK
;
A
#
# COMPACT_ATOMS: atom_id res chain seq x y z
N GLU A 1 -1.49 -13.90 -2.40
CA GLU A 1 -2.75 -13.24 -2.84
C GLU A 1 -2.46 -12.21 -3.94
N TYR A 2 -3.47 -11.73 -4.67
CA TYR A 2 -3.29 -10.69 -5.69
C TYR A 2 -3.58 -9.30 -5.11
N VAL A 3 -2.65 -8.37 -5.27
CA VAL A 3 -2.81 -6.98 -4.83
C VAL A 3 -2.92 -6.09 -6.06
N LYS A 4 -4.05 -5.39 -6.21
CA LYS A 4 -4.21 -4.40 -7.29
C LYS A 4 -3.34 -3.19 -6.99
N ILE A 5 -2.49 -2.83 -7.93
CA ILE A 5 -1.59 -1.68 -7.83
C ILE A 5 -1.95 -0.66 -8.89
N ASP A 6 -1.86 0.62 -8.51
CA ASP A 6 -1.90 1.68 -9.52
C ASP A 6 -0.68 1.54 -10.43
N ASN A 7 -0.78 1.99 -11.69
CA ASN A 7 0.29 1.92 -12.68
C ASN A 7 1.41 2.94 -12.39
N LEU A 8 1.86 2.99 -11.13
CA LEU A 8 2.88 3.88 -10.62
C LEU A 8 4.24 3.45 -11.17
N LYS A 9 5.03 4.42 -11.64
CA LYS A 9 6.32 4.15 -12.30
C LYS A 9 7.32 3.42 -11.41
N ALA A 10 7.22 3.56 -10.08
CA ALA A 10 8.07 2.86 -9.12
C ALA A 10 7.73 1.35 -8.96
N ALA A 11 6.58 0.89 -9.44
CA ALA A 11 6.20 -0.53 -9.42
C ALA A 11 6.18 -1.14 -10.83
N ILE A 12 5.79 -0.35 -11.84
CA ILE A 12 5.57 -0.81 -13.21
C ILE A 12 6.42 0.03 -14.17
N LEU A 13 7.39 -0.62 -14.81
CA LEU A 13 8.23 -0.03 -15.86
C LEU A 13 7.51 -0.01 -17.21
N LYS A 14 6.75 -1.06 -17.51
CA LYS A 14 5.89 -1.14 -18.70
C LYS A 14 4.57 -1.82 -18.35
N ALA A 15 3.49 -1.06 -18.40
CA ALA A 15 2.15 -1.60 -18.25
C ALA A 15 1.78 -2.33 -19.55
N ASN A 16 1.74 -3.66 -19.51
CA ASN A 16 1.20 -4.50 -20.58
C ASN A 16 0.14 -5.42 -19.96
N PHE A 17 -0.91 -5.70 -20.71
CA PHE A 17 -2.05 -6.50 -20.26
C PHE A 17 -1.68 -7.98 -20.07
N TYR A 18 -0.77 -8.49 -20.89
CA TYR A 18 -0.34 -9.89 -20.86
C TYR A 18 0.96 -10.08 -20.07
N GLU A 19 1.93 -9.17 -20.22
CA GLU A 19 3.25 -9.27 -19.58
C GLU A 19 3.71 -7.91 -19.02
N PRO A 20 3.15 -7.46 -17.89
CA PRO A 20 3.63 -6.25 -17.25
C PRO A 20 5.08 -6.41 -16.81
N ILE A 21 5.92 -5.43 -17.16
CA ILE A 21 7.30 -5.38 -16.71
C ILE A 21 7.32 -4.61 -15.39
N TYR A 22 7.49 -5.35 -14.30
CA TYR A 22 7.64 -4.77 -12.97
C TYR A 22 9.06 -4.25 -12.77
N GLN A 23 9.18 -3.22 -11.93
CA GLN A 23 10.48 -2.81 -11.42
C GLN A 23 11.07 -3.95 -10.58
N LYS A 24 12.36 -4.25 -10.76
CA LYS A 24 13.03 -5.39 -10.13
C LYS A 24 12.87 -5.39 -8.60
N LEU A 25 13.16 -4.26 -7.96
CA LEU A 25 13.03 -4.11 -6.50
C LEU A 25 11.59 -4.34 -6.02
N TYR A 26 10.60 -3.86 -6.77
CA TYR A 26 9.19 -4.04 -6.43
C TYR A 26 8.73 -5.50 -6.59
N LYS A 27 9.25 -6.19 -7.61
CA LYS A 27 9.02 -7.63 -7.81
C LYS A 27 9.62 -8.45 -6.67
N ASP A 28 10.84 -8.11 -6.24
CA ASP A 28 11.53 -8.80 -5.14
C ASP A 28 10.83 -8.54 -3.81
N PHE A 29 10.37 -7.30 -3.56
CA PHE A 29 9.50 -6.95 -2.43
C PHE A 29 8.21 -7.79 -2.41
N ALA A 30 7.54 -7.88 -3.56
CA ALA A 30 6.29 -8.65 -3.64
C ALA A 30 6.50 -10.14 -3.41
N TYR A 31 7.62 -10.69 -3.90
CA TYR A 31 8.01 -12.06 -3.62
C TYR A 31 8.30 -12.28 -2.13
N TYR A 32 9.03 -11.36 -1.49
CA TYR A 32 9.38 -11.43 -0.06
C TYR A 32 8.14 -11.49 0.84
N TYR A 33 7.12 -10.67 0.56
CA TYR A 33 5.86 -10.66 1.31
C TYR A 33 4.79 -11.63 0.76
N GLY A 34 5.12 -12.45 -0.24
CA GLY A 34 4.23 -13.50 -0.75
C GLY A 34 2.97 -13.02 -1.49
N PHE A 35 2.99 -11.80 -2.04
CA PHE A 35 1.88 -11.27 -2.83
C PHE A 35 2.23 -11.09 -4.31
N ARG A 36 1.20 -11.07 -5.16
CA ARG A 36 1.34 -10.89 -6.61
C ARG A 36 0.77 -9.54 -7.00
N PRO A 37 1.59 -8.57 -7.43
CA PRO A 37 1.08 -7.28 -7.83
C PRO A 37 0.36 -7.40 -9.17
N HIS A 38 -0.83 -6.86 -9.28
CA HIS A 38 -1.62 -6.89 -10.50
C HIS A 38 -1.88 -5.46 -10.97
N PRO A 39 -1.35 -5.04 -12.14
CA PRO A 39 -1.56 -3.70 -12.66
C PRO A 39 -3.05 -3.46 -12.93
N CYS A 40 -3.54 -2.26 -12.60
CA CYS A 40 -4.87 -1.83 -13.01
C CYS A 40 -4.97 -1.73 -14.54
N ARG A 41 -6.14 -2.11 -15.08
CA ARG A 41 -6.40 -2.01 -16.53
C ARG A 41 -6.32 -0.56 -16.98
N VAL A 42 -5.47 -0.30 -17.97
CA VAL A 42 -5.36 1.02 -18.60
C VAL A 42 -6.73 1.40 -19.19
N ARG A 43 -7.21 2.63 -18.89
CA ARG A 43 -8.50 3.20 -19.36
C ARG A 43 -9.79 2.55 -18.82
N LYS A 44 -9.75 1.82 -17.70
CA LYS A 44 -10.97 1.38 -16.97
C LYS A 44 -11.02 2.03 -15.58
N PRO A 45 -11.65 3.20 -15.42
CA PRO A 45 -11.73 3.90 -14.13
C PRO A 45 -12.55 3.15 -13.05
N ASN A 46 -13.34 2.15 -13.43
CA ASN A 46 -14.22 1.42 -12.50
C ASN A 46 -13.49 0.63 -11.40
N ASP A 47 -12.22 0.27 -11.60
CA ASP A 47 -11.46 -0.51 -10.62
C ASP A 47 -11.05 0.29 -9.37
N LYS A 48 -11.16 1.63 -9.41
CA LYS A 48 -10.68 2.54 -8.34
C LYS A 48 -11.77 3.09 -7.42
N GLY A 49 -13.05 2.86 -7.72
CA GLY A 49 -14.18 3.47 -7.00
C GLY A 49 -14.22 3.18 -5.50
N LYS A 50 -13.84 1.97 -5.07
CA LYS A 50 -13.80 1.60 -3.64
C LYS A 50 -12.71 2.35 -2.88
N VAL A 51 -11.52 2.46 -3.47
CA VAL A 51 -10.38 3.19 -2.90
C VAL A 51 -10.70 4.68 -2.82
N GLU A 52 -11.26 5.25 -3.87
CA GLU A 52 -11.65 6.67 -3.91
C GLU A 52 -12.74 7.01 -2.90
N SER A 53 -13.73 6.13 -2.71
CA SER A 53 -14.76 6.31 -1.69
C SER A 53 -14.17 6.32 -0.28
N GLY A 54 -13.21 5.41 0.01
CA GLY A 54 -12.49 5.40 1.28
C GLY A 54 -11.71 6.70 1.54
N ILE A 55 -10.99 7.20 0.54
CA ILE A 55 -10.26 8.48 0.63
C ILE A 55 -11.25 9.64 0.84
N LYS A 56 -12.37 9.68 0.12
CA LYS A 56 -13.40 10.70 0.29
C LYS A 56 -13.97 10.68 1.71
N TYR A 57 -14.19 9.50 2.28
CA TYR A 57 -14.64 9.34 3.66
C TYR A 57 -13.64 9.91 4.66
N VAL A 58 -12.36 9.52 4.58
CA VAL A 58 -11.32 10.06 5.48
C VAL A 58 -11.21 11.57 5.35
N LYS A 59 -11.18 12.11 4.12
CA LYS A 59 -11.12 13.57 3.91
C LYS A 59 -12.31 14.31 4.52
N ARG A 60 -13.52 13.78 4.38
CA ARG A 60 -14.75 14.43 4.86
C ARG A 60 -15.04 14.21 6.34
N ASN A 61 -14.59 13.10 6.92
CA ASN A 61 -14.93 12.72 8.30
C ASN A 61 -13.76 12.92 9.28
N PHE A 62 -12.52 12.71 8.83
CA PHE A 62 -11.32 12.94 9.63
C PHE A 62 -10.79 14.36 9.46
N PHE A 63 -10.48 14.79 8.24
CA PHE A 63 -9.77 16.06 8.02
C PHE A 63 -10.66 17.31 8.06
N LEU A 64 -11.91 17.20 7.59
CA LEU A 64 -12.79 18.36 7.46
C LEU A 64 -13.08 19.01 8.82
N GLY A 65 -12.75 20.30 8.95
CA GLY A 65 -13.02 21.08 10.16
C GLY A 65 -12.04 20.85 11.32
N ARG A 66 -11.04 19.97 11.17
CA ARG A 66 -10.00 19.77 12.18
C ARG A 66 -8.82 20.70 11.98
N LYS A 67 -8.18 21.07 13.09
CA LYS A 67 -6.91 21.80 13.12
C LYS A 67 -5.87 20.90 13.78
N PHE A 68 -4.66 20.99 13.27
CA PHE A 68 -3.53 20.21 13.73
C PHE A 68 -2.40 21.15 14.11
N LYS A 69 -1.71 20.83 15.19
CA LYS A 69 -0.57 21.60 15.67
C LYS A 69 0.73 21.21 14.96
N ASP A 70 0.98 19.91 14.84
CA ASP A 70 2.19 19.31 14.28
C ASP A 70 1.87 17.89 13.73
N SER A 71 2.87 17.21 13.17
CA SER A 71 2.71 15.85 12.63
C SER A 71 2.24 14.85 13.69
N ASP A 72 2.78 14.96 14.90
CA ASP A 72 2.52 14.01 15.98
C ASP A 72 1.09 14.15 16.50
N ASP A 73 0.56 15.38 16.51
CA ASP A 73 -0.84 15.68 16.80
C ASP A 73 -1.76 15.09 15.72
N VAL A 74 -1.40 15.17 14.43
CA VAL A 74 -2.15 14.50 13.35
C VAL A 74 -2.22 13.00 13.62
N ASP A 75 -1.08 12.36 13.88
CA ASP A 75 -1.01 10.91 14.10
C ASP A 75 -1.82 10.47 15.31
N ARG A 76 -1.76 11.24 16.40
CA ARG A 76 -2.53 10.96 17.62
C ARG A 76 -4.04 11.08 17.37
N GLN A 77 -4.48 12.18 16.75
CA GLN A 77 -5.89 12.38 16.41
C GLN A 77 -6.37 11.29 15.45
N LEU A 78 -5.53 10.90 14.48
CA LEU A 78 -5.83 9.85 13.50
C LEU A 78 -6.02 8.50 14.16
N ARG A 79 -5.10 8.09 15.04
CA ARG A 79 -5.23 6.83 15.80
C ARG A 79 -6.50 6.82 16.64
N ASN A 80 -6.77 7.90 17.37
CA ASN A 80 -8.00 8.01 18.17
C ASN A 80 -9.26 7.89 17.32
N TRP A 81 -9.31 8.57 16.17
CA TRP A 81 -10.45 8.49 15.26
C TRP A 81 -10.61 7.12 14.60
N LEU A 82 -9.50 6.45 14.27
CA LEU A 82 -9.53 5.09 13.73
C LEU A 82 -10.16 4.13 14.75
N GLU A 83 -9.71 4.19 16.00
CA GLU A 83 -10.16 3.32 17.08
C GLU A 83 -11.61 3.56 17.49
N ASN A 84 -12.03 4.81 17.60
CA ASN A 84 -13.32 5.18 18.20
C ASN A 84 -14.42 5.48 17.17
N THR A 85 -14.07 5.76 15.91
CA THR A 85 -15.05 6.14 14.89
C THR A 85 -14.98 5.24 13.67
N CYS A 86 -13.84 5.19 12.98
CA CYS A 86 -13.76 4.50 11.69
C CYS A 86 -13.98 2.99 11.82
N ASN A 87 -13.36 2.36 12.82
CA ASN A 87 -13.39 0.90 12.98
C ASN A 87 -14.60 0.40 13.79
N GLN A 88 -15.25 1.27 14.57
CA GLN A 88 -16.43 0.94 15.38
C GLN A 88 -17.77 1.24 14.69
N ARG A 89 -17.78 2.02 13.60
CA ARG A 89 -19.02 2.35 12.89
C ARG A 89 -19.67 1.12 12.25
N ILE A 90 -20.99 1.14 12.12
CA ILE A 90 -21.69 0.20 11.23
C ILE A 90 -21.39 0.61 9.78
N HIS A 91 -20.73 -0.26 9.02
CA HIS A 91 -20.33 0.05 7.65
C HIS A 91 -21.55 0.00 6.71
N GLY A 92 -21.79 1.06 5.94
CA GLY A 92 -23.03 1.23 5.15
C GLY A 92 -23.33 0.11 4.15
N THR A 93 -22.30 -0.52 3.56
CA THR A 93 -22.49 -1.62 2.59
C THR A 93 -22.66 -2.99 3.25
N THR A 94 -21.82 -3.32 4.23
CA THR A 94 -21.79 -4.65 4.86
C THR A 94 -22.72 -4.75 6.08
N ARG A 95 -23.20 -3.60 6.58
CA ARG A 95 -24.02 -3.46 7.79
C ARG A 95 -23.43 -4.11 9.04
N LYS A 96 -22.11 -4.32 9.05
CA LYS A 96 -21.33 -4.87 10.16
C LYS A 96 -20.32 -3.84 10.66
N ILE A 97 -19.81 -4.04 11.88
CA ILE A 97 -18.73 -3.25 12.44
C ILE A 97 -17.40 -3.75 11.85
N PRO A 98 -16.58 -2.92 11.18
CA PRO A 98 -15.33 -3.34 10.57
C PRO A 98 -14.38 -4.05 11.54
N ARG A 99 -14.26 -3.55 12.78
CA ARG A 99 -13.40 -4.17 13.80
C ARG A 99 -13.84 -5.60 14.14
N GLU A 100 -15.14 -5.84 14.27
CA GLU A 100 -15.65 -7.17 14.56
C GLU A 100 -15.42 -8.14 13.40
N VAL A 101 -15.66 -7.68 12.17
CA VAL A 101 -15.37 -8.48 10.98
C VAL A 101 -13.89 -8.85 10.91
N PHE A 102 -13.01 -7.89 11.17
CA PHE A 102 -11.57 -8.12 11.17
C PHE A 102 -11.18 -9.19 12.21
N GLU A 103 -11.57 -9.00 13.48
CA GLU A 103 -11.18 -9.91 14.56
C GLU A 103 -11.78 -11.32 14.40
N LEU A 104 -13.04 -11.42 13.97
CA LEU A 104 -13.76 -12.69 13.90
C LEU A 104 -13.50 -13.46 12.60
N GLU A 105 -13.39 -12.76 11.47
CA GLU A 105 -13.41 -13.40 10.14
C GLU A 105 -12.09 -13.30 9.38
N GLU A 106 -11.32 -12.21 9.55
CA GLU A 106 -10.14 -11.92 8.72
C GLU A 106 -8.83 -12.29 9.43
N ARG A 107 -8.71 -11.99 10.72
CA ARG A 107 -7.45 -12.14 11.48
C ARG A 107 -6.89 -13.57 11.42
N GLY A 108 -7.73 -14.58 11.54
CA GLY A 108 -7.32 -15.99 11.45
C GLY A 108 -6.90 -16.45 10.05
N LYS A 109 -7.16 -15.66 9.00
CA LYS A 109 -6.77 -15.97 7.61
C LYS A 109 -5.48 -15.26 7.19
N LEU A 110 -4.99 -14.31 8.00
CA LEU A 110 -3.76 -13.58 7.71
C LEU A 110 -2.55 -14.47 7.96
N LYS A 111 -1.51 -14.25 7.15
CA LYS A 111 -0.20 -14.89 7.35
C LYS A 111 0.64 -14.04 8.28
N GLU A 112 1.54 -14.69 9.00
CA GLU A 112 2.57 -14.00 9.78
C GLU A 112 3.49 -13.21 8.85
N LEU A 113 4.01 -12.09 9.37
CA LEU A 113 5.02 -11.32 8.68
C LEU A 113 6.38 -12.02 8.80
N PRO A 114 7.25 -11.90 7.79
CA PRO A 114 8.64 -12.29 7.93
C PRO A 114 9.30 -11.60 9.13
N GLU A 115 10.20 -12.30 9.83
CA GLU A 115 10.89 -11.75 11.02
C GLU A 115 11.77 -10.54 10.71
N GLN A 116 12.31 -10.48 9.49
CA GLN A 116 13.11 -9.37 9.01
C GLN A 116 12.29 -8.50 8.06
N GLU A 117 12.59 -7.22 8.03
CA GLU A 117 12.01 -6.33 7.03
C GLU A 117 12.70 -6.51 5.68
N PHE A 118 11.97 -6.27 4.60
CA PHE A 118 12.57 -6.28 3.27
C PHE A 118 13.60 -5.15 3.15
N ASN A 119 14.85 -5.51 2.85
CA ASN A 119 15.92 -4.53 2.68
C ASN A 119 15.79 -3.81 1.33
N MET A 120 15.47 -2.52 1.37
CA MET A 120 15.45 -1.66 0.19
C MET A 120 16.88 -1.32 -0.25
N LEU A 121 17.42 -2.14 -1.14
CA LEU A 121 18.74 -1.91 -1.72
C LEU A 121 18.70 -0.80 -2.79
N SER A 122 19.66 0.12 -2.71
CA SER A 122 19.92 1.07 -3.79
C SER A 122 20.63 0.34 -4.93
N VAL A 123 19.92 0.13 -6.03
CA VAL A 123 20.48 -0.50 -7.24
C VAL A 123 20.94 0.60 -8.19
N GLY A 124 22.21 0.55 -8.60
CA GLY A 124 22.78 1.48 -9.56
C GLY A 124 23.78 0.81 -10.48
N THR A 125 23.86 1.31 -11.72
CA THR A 125 24.91 0.90 -12.66
C THR A 125 26.17 1.73 -12.39
N ARG A 126 27.34 1.08 -12.43
CA ARG A 126 28.65 1.74 -12.30
C ARG A 126 29.60 1.23 -13.36
N LYS A 127 30.52 2.09 -13.79
CA LYS A 127 31.61 1.70 -14.69
C LYS A 127 32.71 1.06 -13.84
N VAL A 128 33.09 -0.17 -14.18
CA VAL A 128 34.24 -0.86 -13.60
C VAL A 128 35.50 -0.36 -14.31
N TYR A 129 36.50 0.06 -13.54
CA TYR A 129 37.79 0.47 -14.10
C TYR A 129 38.65 -0.75 -14.45
N HIS A 130 39.70 -0.55 -15.26
CA HIS A 130 40.58 -1.65 -15.71
C HIS A 130 41.29 -2.37 -14.55
N ASP A 131 41.43 -1.72 -13.40
CA ASP A 131 41.94 -2.27 -12.15
C ASP A 131 40.88 -3.04 -11.34
N CYS A 132 39.71 -3.30 -11.92
CA CYS A 132 38.56 -3.96 -11.27
C CYS A 132 37.97 -3.19 -10.07
N HIS A 133 38.29 -1.91 -9.88
CA HIS A 133 37.72 -1.11 -8.81
C HIS A 133 36.42 -0.39 -9.26
N ILE A 134 35.52 -0.18 -8.29
CA ILE A 134 34.27 0.55 -8.46
C ILE A 134 34.25 1.69 -7.46
N PHE A 135 34.05 2.93 -7.95
CA PHE A 135 33.93 4.09 -7.08
C PHE A 135 32.47 4.29 -6.64
N LEU A 136 32.25 4.31 -5.33
CA LEU A 136 30.97 4.67 -4.71
C LEU A 136 31.10 6.11 -4.19
N LYS A 137 30.22 7.01 -4.64
CA LYS A 137 30.10 8.37 -4.13
C LYS A 137 28.92 8.44 -3.18
#